data_AF-A0A951J6U2-F1
#
_entry.id   AF-A0A951J6U2-F1
#
_cell.length_a   1.000
_cell.length_b   1.000
_cell.length_c   1.000
_cell.angle_alpha   90.00
_cell.angle_beta   90.00
_cell.angle_gamma   90.00
#
_symmetry.space_group_name_H-M   'P 1'
#
loop_
_entity.id
_entity.type
_entity.pdbx_description
1 polymer ?
#
loop_
_entity_poly.entity_id
_entity_poly.type
_entity_poly.pdbx_seq_one_letter_code
_entity_poly.pdbx_strand_id
1 'polypeptide(L)' 'MPAYVGTSGWLYGHWRETFYPKGTPQTRWLDFYFERFAIVELNVTFYRLPKEETFAKWFAKTP' A
#
# COMPACT_ATOMS: atom_id res chain seq x y z
N MET A 1 18.74 -3.27 -16.86
CA MET A 1 17.52 -2.50 -16.54
C MET A 1 17.17 -2.80 -15.08
N PRO A 2 16.90 -1.80 -14.24
CA PRO A 2 16.46 -2.04 -12.88
C PRO A 2 15.09 -2.73 -12.89
N ALA A 3 14.90 -3.73 -12.01
CA ALA A 3 13.61 -4.36 -11.79
C ALA A 3 12.92 -3.70 -10.59
N TYR A 4 11.64 -3.39 -10.73
CA TYR A 4 10.81 -2.94 -9.61
C TYR A 4 10.13 -4.15 -8.97
N VAL A 5 10.23 -4.25 -7.65
CA VAL A 5 9.66 -5.34 -6.86
C VAL A 5 8.63 -4.76 -5.88
N GLY A 6 7.48 -5.43 -5.79
CA GLY A 6 6.34 -5.07 -4.97
C GLY A 6 5.34 -6.21 -4.89
N THR A 7 4.14 -5.92 -4.38
CA THR A 7 3.06 -6.89 -4.16
C THR A 7 1.73 -6.39 -4.75
N SER A 8 0.77 -7.29 -4.94
CA SER A 8 -0.58 -6.98 -5.44
C SER A 8 -1.51 -6.35 -4.40
N GLY A 9 -1.00 -5.34 -3.69
CA GLY A 9 -1.68 -4.61 -2.64
C GLY A 9 -0.85 -4.56 -1.36
N TRP A 10 -1.32 -3.78 -0.38
CA TRP A 10 -0.68 -3.63 0.94
C TRP A 10 -1.64 -3.88 2.12
N LEU A 11 -2.96 -3.86 1.89
CA LEU A 11 -3.98 -3.92 2.94
C LEU A 11 -4.39 -5.36 3.28
N TYR A 12 -3.51 -6.10 3.93
CA TYR A 12 -3.78 -7.48 4.35
C TYR A 12 -3.76 -7.62 5.87
N GLY A 13 -4.86 -8.09 6.47
CA GLY A 13 -4.98 -8.24 7.92
C GLY A 13 -3.94 -9.21 8.52
N HIS A 14 -3.61 -10.28 7.80
CA HIS A 14 -2.65 -11.30 8.23
C HIS A 14 -1.18 -10.83 8.17
N TRP A 15 -0.91 -9.63 7.64
CA TRP A 15 0.42 -9.00 7.67
C TRP A 15 0.70 -8.26 8.96
N ARG A 16 -0.32 -8.08 9.82
CA ARG A 16 -0.12 -7.54 11.17
C ARG A 16 0.86 -8.42 11.93
N GLU A 17 1.82 -7.78 12.59
CA GLU A 17 2.87 -8.41 13.41
C GLU A 17 3.84 -9.33 12.64
N THR A 18 3.56 -9.68 11.39
CA THR A 18 4.45 -10.42 10.48
C THR A 18 5.29 -9.49 9.60
N PHE A 19 4.64 -8.49 9.00
CA PHE A 19 5.27 -7.47 8.16
C PHE A 19 5.14 -6.08 8.77
N TYR A 20 3.94 -5.75 9.29
CA TYR A 20 3.70 -4.51 10.01
C TYR A 20 4.02 -4.67 11.50
N PRO A 21 4.89 -3.84 12.11
CA PRO A 21 5.20 -3.91 13.53
C PRO A 21 3.95 -3.85 14.39
N LYS A 22 4.01 -4.48 15.56
CA LYS A 22 2.93 -4.48 16.54
C LYS A 22 2.51 -3.06 16.88
N GLY A 23 1.20 -2.81 16.83
CA GLY A 23 0.62 -1.50 17.11
C GLY A 23 0.67 -0.49 15.96
N THR A 24 1.20 -0.85 14.77
CA THR A 24 1.20 0.06 13.61
C THR A 24 -0.24 0.35 13.15
N PRO A 25 -0.71 1.62 13.20
CA PRO A 25 -2.03 1.97 12.73
C PRO A 25 -2.19 1.67 11.24
N GLN A 26 -3.33 1.12 10.83
CA GLN A 26 -3.61 0.77 9.43
C GLN A 26 -3.46 1.96 8.47
N THR A 27 -3.71 3.18 8.96
CA THR A 27 -3.53 4.43 8.22
C THR A 27 -2.08 4.74 7.84
N ARG A 28 -1.10 4.10 8.50
CA ARG A 28 0.35 4.21 8.28
C ARG A 28 0.92 3.04 7.50
N TRP A 29 0.12 2.03 7.16
CA TRP A 29 0.62 0.84 6.47
C TRP A 29 1.16 1.15 5.07
N LEU A 30 0.54 2.08 4.35
CA LEU A 30 1.03 2.51 3.05
C LEU A 30 2.42 3.15 3.16
N ASP A 31 2.58 4.06 4.12
CA ASP A 31 3.85 4.73 4.39
C ASP A 31 4.94 3.71 4.73
N PHE A 32 4.64 2.78 5.65
CA PHE A 32 5.55 1.69 6.04
C PHE A 32 5.92 0.76 4.87
N TYR A 33 4.96 0.50 3.98
CA TYR A 33 5.16 -0.34 2.81
C TYR A 33 6.18 0.30 1.84
N PHE A 34 6.05 1.60 1.58
CA PHE A 34 6.95 2.33 0.67
C PHE A 34 8.35 2.59 1.22
N GLU A 35 8.58 2.39 2.52
CA GLU A 35 9.93 2.29 3.08
C GLU A 35 10.68 1.00 2.64
N ARG A 36 9.98 0.00 2.08
CA ARG A 36 10.53 -1.34 1.76
C ARG A 36 10.39 -1.74 0.30
N PHE A 37 9.31 -1.32 -0.36
CA PHE A 37 9.05 -1.59 -1.76
C PHE A 37 8.84 -0.29 -2.54
N ALA A 38 9.33 -0.26 -3.78
CA ALA A 38 9.23 0.92 -4.63
C ALA A 38 7.90 0.99 -5.41
N ILE A 39 7.15 -0.11 -5.48
CA ILE A 39 5.92 -0.21 -6.27
C ILE A 39 4.89 -1.08 -5.56
N VAL A 40 3.62 -0.85 -5.85
CA VAL A 40 2.49 -1.70 -5.46
C VAL A 40 1.50 -1.80 -6.61
N GLU A 41 0.98 -2.99 -6.87
CA GLU A 41 -0.11 -3.20 -7.85
C GLU A 41 -1.47 -3.12 -7.13
N LEU A 42 -2.43 -2.48 -7.77
CA LEU A 42 -3.79 -2.33 -7.24
C LEU A 42 -4.84 -2.86 -8.22
N ASN A 43 -5.64 -3.82 -7.75
CA ASN A 43 -6.79 -4.35 -8.49
C ASN A 43 -8.13 -3.89 -7.92
N VAL A 44 -8.12 -2.90 -7.00
CA VAL A 44 -9.34 -2.39 -6.34
C VAL A 44 -10.38 -1.87 -7.32
N THR A 45 -9.93 -1.25 -8.41
CA THR A 45 -10.78 -0.67 -9.47
C THR A 45 -11.62 -1.71 -10.19
N PHE A 46 -11.18 -2.97 -10.23
CA PHE A 46 -11.94 -4.08 -10.81
C PHE A 46 -13.23 -4.36 -10.03
N TYR A 47 -13.19 -4.25 -8.70
CA TYR A 47 -14.34 -4.49 -7.83
C TYR A 47 -15.20 -3.25 -7.65
N ARG A 48 -14.54 -2.08 -7.53
CA ARG A 48 -15.19 -0.79 -7.38
C ARG A 48 -14.19 0.32 -7.66
N LEU A 49 -14.58 1.28 -8.49
CA LEU A 49 -13.79 2.50 -8.68
C LEU A 49 -13.78 3.32 -7.37
N PRO A 50 -12.60 3.54 -6.74
CA PRO A 50 -12.48 4.47 -5.62
C PRO A 50 -12.81 5.89 -6.06
N LYS A 51 -13.14 6.75 -5.10
CA LYS A 51 -13.30 8.18 -5.39
C LYS A 51 -11.95 8.81 -5.72
N GLU A 52 -11.96 9.90 -6.47
CA GLU A 52 -10.77 10.68 -6.82
C GLU A 52 -9.94 11.07 -5.58
N GLU A 53 -10.60 11.45 -4.47
CA GLU A 53 -9.90 11.86 -3.26
C GLU A 53 -9.12 10.70 -2.62
N THR A 54 -9.51 9.45 -2.88
CA THR A 54 -8.75 8.28 -2.44
C THR A 54 -7.45 8.16 -3.23
N PHE A 55 -7.49 8.35 -4.54
CA PHE A 55 -6.29 8.36 -5.38
C PHE A 55 -5.36 9.52 -5.00
N ALA A 56 -5.90 10.72 -4.80
CA ALA A 56 -5.13 11.88 -4.36
C ALA A 56 -4.44 11.64 -3.01
N LYS A 57 -5.15 10.99 -2.06
CA LYS A 57 -4.56 10.61 -0.76
C LYS A 57 -3.45 9.58 -0.87
N TRP A 58 -3.56 8.62 -1.80
CA TRP A 58 -2.47 7.67 -2.05
C TRP A 58 -1.27 8.38 -2.64
N PHE A 59 -1.49 9.17 -3.69
CA PHE A 59 -0.43 9.95 -4.35
C PHE A 59 0.33 10.84 -3.36
N ALA A 60 -0.39 11.56 -2.48
CA ALA A 60 0.24 12.42 -1.47
C ALA A 60 1.05 11.68 -0.38
N LYS A 61 0.87 10.35 -0.27
CA LYS A 61 1.56 9.50 0.72
C LYS A 61 2.67 8.65 0.13
N THR A 62 2.79 8.60 -1.19
CA THR A 62 3.82 7.85 -1.88
C THR A 62 4.95 8.78 -2.33
N PRO A 63 6.22 8.31 -2.34
CA PRO A 63 7.36 9.09 -2.83
C PRO A 63 7.24 9.53 -4.30
#